data_AF-A0A538R443-F1
#
_entry.id   AF-A0A538R443-F1
#
_cell.length_a   1.000
_cell.length_b   1.000
_cell.length_c   1.000
_cell.angle_alpha   90.00
_cell.angle_beta   90.00
_cell.angle_gamma   90.00
#
_symmetry.space_group_name_H-M   'P 1'
#
loop_
_entity.id
_entity.type
_entity.pdbx_description
1 polymer ?
#
loop_
_entity_poly.entity_id
_entity_poly.type
_entity_poly.pdbx_seq_one_letter_code
_entity_poly.pdbx_strand_id
1 'polypeptide(L)'
;LSVLLNNFSMAIELKIMKTATEKYRSTDISGHYADFAKALGGWGERVTEPDEIVPAIKRAVARTREGTPALLEFITEKAVDFSMFA
;
A
#
# COMPACT_ATOMS: atom_id res chain seq x y z
N LEU A 1 8.17 -9.68 -6.03
CA LEU A 1 7.61 -9.15 -4.78
C LEU A 1 7.08 -7.76 -5.08
N SER A 2 5.80 -7.51 -4.82
CA SER A 2 5.20 -6.18 -4.96
C SER A 2 4.99 -5.57 -3.58
N VAL A 3 5.32 -4.29 -3.44
CA VAL A 3 5.12 -3.51 -2.22
C VAL A 3 4.10 -2.42 -2.53
N LEU A 4 3.01 -2.41 -1.79
CA LEU A 4 1.93 -1.45 -1.93
C LEU A 4 1.84 -0.63 -0.64
N LEU A 5 1.88 0.69 -0.78
CA LEU A 5 1.66 1.64 0.32
C LEU A 5 0.20 2.08 0.26
N ASN A 6 -0.61 1.60 1.20
CA ASN A 6 -2.02 1.94 1.30
C ASN A 6 -2.22 3.02 2.37
N ASN A 7 -2.50 4.24 1.92
CA ASN A 7 -2.89 5.37 2.76
C ASN A 7 -4.38 5.72 2.59
N PHE A 8 -5.16 4.85 1.94
CA PHE A 8 -6.57 5.06 1.59
C PHE A 8 -6.83 6.36 0.82
N SER A 9 -5.84 6.86 0.05
CA SER A 9 -5.93 8.17 -0.59
C SER A 9 -4.99 8.37 -1.78
N MET A 10 -5.40 9.19 -2.73
CA MET A 10 -4.48 9.92 -3.60
C MET A 10 -3.94 11.14 -2.84
N ALA A 11 -3.02 10.89 -1.88
CA ALA A 11 -2.64 11.89 -0.87
C ALA A 11 -2.00 13.14 -1.47
N ILE A 12 -1.17 13.00 -2.51
CA ILE A 12 -0.51 14.13 -3.18
C ILE A 12 -1.52 15.02 -3.92
N GLU A 13 -2.56 14.40 -4.46
CA GLU A 13 -3.61 15.02 -5.23
C GLU A 13 -4.60 15.80 -4.37
N LEU A 14 -4.61 15.61 -3.03
CA LEU A 14 -5.49 16.35 -2.12
C LEU A 14 -5.33 17.88 -2.26
N LYS A 15 -4.11 18.36 -2.52
CA LYS A 15 -3.82 19.79 -2.71
C LYS A 15 -4.29 20.30 -4.08
N ILE A 16 -4.38 19.43 -5.09
CA ILE A 16 -4.68 19.78 -6.48
C ILE A 16 -6.19 19.61 -6.77
N MET A 17 -6.81 18.55 -6.26
CA MET A 17 -8.19 18.15 -6.52
C MET A 17 -9.15 18.53 -5.38
N LYS A 18 -8.96 19.69 -4.74
CA LYS A 18 -9.72 20.11 -3.54
C LYS A 18 -11.23 20.05 -3.74
N THR A 19 -11.77 20.78 -4.73
CA THR A 19 -13.22 20.85 -4.98
C THR A 19 -13.84 19.49 -5.30
N ALA A 20 -13.14 18.67 -6.09
CA ALA A 20 -13.63 17.34 -6.46
C ALA A 20 -13.59 16.37 -5.26
N THR A 21 -12.56 16.48 -4.42
CA THR A 21 -12.45 15.71 -3.18
C THR A 21 -13.55 16.09 -2.19
N GLU A 22 -13.77 17.39 -1.97
CA GLU A 22 -14.81 17.87 -1.05
C GLU A 22 -16.23 17.46 -1.50
N LYS A 23 -16.52 17.53 -2.80
CA LYS A 23 -17.85 17.22 -3.33
C LYS A 23 -18.11 15.73 -3.56
N TYR A 24 -17.09 15.00 -4.00
CA TYR A 24 -17.27 13.66 -4.55
C TYR A 24 -16.34 12.61 -3.94
N ARG A 25 -15.48 12.99 -2.99
CA ARG A 25 -14.48 12.10 -2.38
C ARG A 25 -13.57 11.44 -3.42
N SER A 26 -13.25 12.18 -4.49
CA SER A 26 -12.55 11.66 -5.68
C SER A 26 -11.14 11.14 -5.45
N THR A 27 -10.55 11.42 -4.28
CA THR A 27 -9.21 10.97 -3.88
C THR A 27 -9.25 9.85 -2.86
N ASP A 28 -10.42 9.44 -2.37
CA ASP A 28 -10.52 8.32 -1.43
C ASP A 28 -10.30 7.00 -2.18
N ILE A 29 -9.34 6.20 -1.70
CA ILE A 29 -9.07 4.85 -2.21
C ILE A 29 -9.45 3.85 -1.12
N SER A 30 -10.03 2.72 -1.52
CA SER A 30 -10.37 1.61 -0.64
C SER A 30 -9.69 0.32 -1.08
N GLY A 31 -9.87 -0.74 -0.32
CA GLY A 31 -9.41 -2.08 -0.69
C GLY A 31 -8.66 -2.78 0.43
N HIS A 32 -8.66 -4.11 0.36
CA HIS A 32 -7.80 -4.98 1.14
C HIS A 32 -6.90 -5.75 0.18
N TYR A 33 -5.79 -5.12 -0.23
CA TYR A 33 -4.96 -5.61 -1.32
C TYR A 33 -4.25 -6.93 -1.00
N ALA A 34 -3.94 -7.18 0.28
CA ALA A 34 -3.42 -8.47 0.70
C ALA A 34 -4.42 -9.61 0.46
N ASP A 35 -5.71 -9.40 0.72
CA ASP A 35 -6.74 -10.42 0.48
C ASP A 35 -7.05 -10.56 -1.01
N PHE A 36 -7.00 -9.45 -1.75
CA PHE A 36 -7.06 -9.47 -3.21
C PHE A 36 -5.93 -10.33 -3.82
N ALA A 37 -4.70 -10.20 -3.34
CA ALA A 37 -3.57 -11.02 -3.80
C ALA A 37 -3.81 -12.52 -3.54
N LYS A 38 -4.35 -12.88 -2.36
CA LYS A 38 -4.73 -14.26 -2.03
C LYS A 38 -5.85 -14.78 -2.94
N ALA A 39 -6.86 -13.97 -3.22
CA ALA A 39 -7.98 -14.33 -4.08
C ALA A 39 -7.54 -14.64 -5.53
N LEU A 40 -6.46 -14.01 -5.99
CA LEU A 40 -5.84 -14.28 -7.29
C LEU A 40 -4.86 -15.47 -7.28
N GLY A 41 -4.78 -16.23 -6.19
CA GLY A 41 -3.89 -17.38 -6.05
C GLY A 41 -2.44 -17.01 -5.69
N GLY A 42 -2.18 -15.75 -5.37
CA GLY A 42 -0.89 -15.29 -4.86
C GLY A 42 -0.78 -15.37 -3.35
N TRP A 43 0.34 -14.88 -2.83
CA TRP A 43 0.52 -14.64 -1.40
C TRP A 43 0.31 -13.15 -1.11
N GLY A 44 -0.40 -12.85 -0.01
CA GLY A 44 -0.65 -11.49 0.42
C GLY A 44 -0.56 -11.36 1.94
N GLU A 45 0.09 -10.31 2.40
CA GLU A 45 0.19 -9.96 3.82
C GLU A 45 0.00 -8.45 3.99
N ARG A 46 -0.80 -8.07 4.98
CA ARG A 46 -1.04 -6.68 5.36
C ARG A 46 -0.22 -6.37 6.61
N VAL A 47 0.52 -5.28 6.57
CA VAL A 47 1.41 -4.81 7.63
C VAL A 47 0.85 -3.50 8.18
N THR A 48 0.54 -3.48 9.47
CA THR A 48 0.00 -2.29 10.16
C THR A 48 0.98 -1.68 11.15
N GLU A 49 1.95 -2.47 11.63
CA GLU A 49 2.92 -2.04 12.63
C GLU A 49 4.33 -1.89 12.04
N PRO A 50 5.11 -0.86 12.43
CA PRO A 50 6.45 -0.64 11.89
C PRO A 50 7.47 -1.75 12.21
N ASP A 51 7.33 -2.42 13.36
CA ASP A 51 8.20 -3.53 13.78
C ASP A 51 8.04 -4.77 12.89
N GLU A 52 6.89 -4.92 12.23
CA GLU A 52 6.61 -5.99 11.28
C GLU A 52 7.21 -5.74 9.88
N ILE A 53 7.76 -4.56 9.58
CA ILE A 53 8.28 -4.25 8.24
C ILE A 53 9.38 -5.24 7.81
N VAL A 54 10.41 -5.42 8.62
CA VAL A 54 11.54 -6.31 8.29
C VAL A 54 11.10 -7.78 8.27
N PRO A 55 10.38 -8.29 9.28
CA PRO A 55 9.81 -9.64 9.25
C PRO A 55 8.94 -9.92 8.01
N ALA A 56 8.02 -9.00 7.67
CA ALA A 56 7.11 -9.15 6.54
C ALA A 56 7.86 -9.25 5.20
N ILE A 57 8.87 -8.39 5.00
CA ILE A 57 9.73 -8.44 3.81
C ILE A 57 10.44 -9.78 3.71
N LYS A 58 10.99 -10.30 4.82
CA LYS A 58 11.65 -11.62 4.83
C LYS A 58 10.68 -12.74 4.45
N ARG A 59 9.48 -12.77 5.04
CA ARG A 59 8.43 -13.75 4.71
C ARG A 59 8.06 -13.66 3.23
N ALA A 60 7.79 -12.47 2.71
CA ALA A 60 7.39 -12.27 1.32
C ALA A 60 8.48 -12.66 0.32
N VAL A 61 9.75 -12.35 0.60
CA VAL A 61 10.89 -12.79 -0.22
C VAL A 61 10.97 -14.32 -0.28
N ALA A 62 10.78 -15.02 0.83
CA ALA A 62 10.77 -16.48 0.86
C ALA A 62 9.70 -17.03 -0.11
N ARG A 63 8.48 -16.50 -0.06
CA ARG A 63 7.38 -16.90 -0.98
C ARG A 63 7.72 -16.66 -2.45
N THR A 64 8.37 -15.54 -2.76
CA THR A 64 8.83 -15.30 -4.14
C THR A 64 9.92 -16.25 -4.60
N ARG A 65 10.82 -16.69 -3.71
CA ARG A 65 11.85 -17.68 -4.03
C ARG A 65 11.27 -19.08 -4.23
N GLU A 66 10.15 -19.38 -3.58
CA GLU A 66 9.34 -20.58 -3.80
C GLU A 66 8.49 -20.52 -5.09
N GLY A 67 8.59 -19.45 -5.87
CA GLY A 67 7.85 -19.27 -7.13
C GLY A 67 6.43 -18.72 -6.96
N THR A 68 6.05 -18.29 -5.77
CA THR A 68 4.72 -17.68 -5.52
C THR A 68 4.80 -16.16 -5.63
N PRO A 69 3.99 -15.51 -6.49
CA PRO A 69 3.85 -14.06 -6.50
C PRO A 69 3.39 -13.55 -5.12
N ALA A 70 4.07 -12.54 -4.58
CA ALA A 70 3.81 -12.03 -3.23
C ALA A 70 3.54 -10.52 -3.27
N LEU A 71 2.51 -10.09 -2.52
CA LEU A 71 2.16 -8.69 -2.29
C LEU A 71 2.23 -8.37 -0.79
N LEU A 72 2.99 -7.33 -0.44
CA LEU A 72 2.95 -6.69 0.87
C LEU A 72 2.16 -5.40 0.79
N GLU A 73 1.12 -5.30 1.61
CA GLU A 73 0.31 -4.09 1.77
C GLU A 73 0.69 -3.42 3.09
N PHE A 74 1.39 -2.29 3.02
CA PHE A 74 1.71 -1.48 4.19
C PHE A 74 0.64 -0.43 4.40
N ILE A 75 0.05 -0.40 5.58
CA ILE A 75 -0.81 0.71 5.97
C ILE A 75 0.08 1.89 6.35
N THR A 76 -0.18 3.04 5.75
CA THR A 76 0.62 4.25 5.91
C THR A 76 -0.26 5.45 6.17
N GLU A 77 0.32 6.53 6.69
CA GLU A 77 -0.37 7.81 6.77
C GLU A 77 -0.56 8.46 5.39
N LYS A 78 -1.47 9.43 5.29
CA LYS A 78 -1.65 10.27 4.10
C LYS A 78 -0.56 11.36 4.03
N ALA A 79 0.70 10.96 3.96
CA ALA A 79 1.81 11.89 3.86
C ALA A 79 1.69 12.73 2.57
N VAL A 80 1.87 14.05 2.70
CA VAL A 80 1.78 15.03 1.59
C VAL A 80 3.09 15.77 1.34
N ASP A 81 4.13 15.35 2.06
CA ASP A 81 5.48 15.89 2.01
C ASP A 81 6.39 14.88 1.32
N PHE A 82 7.34 15.38 0.54
CA PHE A 82 8.26 14.54 -0.22
C PHE A 82 9.68 15.09 -0.08
N SER A 83 10.63 14.18 0.01
CA SER A 83 12.04 14.54 0.09
C SER A 83 12.47 15.08 -1.27
N MET A 84 12.81 16.36 -1.33
CA MET A 84 13.48 16.96 -2.49
C MET A 84 14.96 17.08 -2.19
N PHE A 85 15.81 16.58 -3.09
CA PHE A 85 17.22 16.96 -3.11
C PHE A 85 17.30 18.37 -3.71
N ALA A 86 17.67 19.36 -2.90
CA ALA A 86 17.97 20.71 -3.35
C ALA A 86 19.44 20.82 -3.80
#